data_AF-Q8Z0G5-F1
#
_entry.id   AF-Q8Z0G5-F1
#
_cell.length_a   1.000
_cell.length_b   1.000
_cell.length_c   1.000
_cell.angle_alpha   90.00
_cell.angle_beta   90.00
_cell.angle_gamma   90.00
#
_symmetry.space_group_name_H-M   'P 1'
#
loop_
_entity.id
_entity.type
_entity.pdbx_description
1 polymer ?
#
loop_
_entity_poly.entity_id
_entity_poly.type
_entity_poly.pdbx_seq_one_letter_code
_entity_poly.pdbx_strand_id
1 'polypeptide(L)'
;MKSIRNQIQATLAVAAVTSIATLANISSADAASYRLDWTGSQGYSAQGRFNYDNIFQGSVITRDQLRRFDISFFDPQGTLLQSFKYSFPNPNSTFNFNFDTVTGTVLQTGSFDTPNGFDLGIDFNTTSAGLSFYTYQGADLSALGLPTTIFLKDDLSPEVCDTFPNCRLDNGGQLTASVIPEPGVIFGLLAVGSLARVLKKKPASV
;
A
#
# COMPACT_ATOMS: atom_id res chain seq x y z
N MET A 1 -29.20 64.78 37.55
CA MET A 1 -27.81 64.45 37.20
C MET A 1 -27.82 63.51 36.01
N LYS A 2 -27.46 64.03 34.83
CA LYS A 2 -27.45 63.38 33.51
C LYS A 2 -26.15 63.79 32.81
N SER A 3 -25.76 63.00 31.81
CA SER A 3 -24.80 63.28 30.72
C SER A 3 -23.39 62.72 30.97
N ILE A 4 -22.95 61.60 30.35
CA ILE A 4 -22.73 61.25 28.92
C ILE A 4 -21.36 61.75 28.39
N ARG A 5 -20.48 60.75 28.15
CA ARG A 5 -19.44 60.57 27.10
C ARG A 5 -18.27 61.56 26.94
N ASN A 6 -17.06 60.99 26.85
CA ASN A 6 -16.07 61.21 25.76
C ASN A 6 -15.17 59.95 25.70
N GLN A 7 -15.36 59.04 24.75
CA GLN A 7 -14.73 58.97 23.42
C GLN A 7 -13.22 58.75 23.45
N ILE A 8 -12.80 57.47 23.42
CA ILE A 8 -11.49 57.08 22.89
C ILE A 8 -11.77 56.29 21.61
N GLN A 9 -11.49 56.93 20.47
CA GLN A 9 -11.47 56.27 19.19
C GLN A 9 -10.25 55.35 19.15
N ALA A 10 -10.49 54.04 19.14
CA ALA A 10 -9.48 53.07 18.77
C ALA A 10 -9.67 52.76 17.28
N THR A 11 -8.81 53.37 16.46
CA THR A 11 -8.63 53.05 15.04
C THR A 11 -8.14 51.61 14.93
N LEU A 12 -9.03 50.68 14.57
CA LEU A 12 -8.63 49.32 14.19
C LEU A 12 -8.16 49.35 12.74
N ALA A 13 -6.85 49.35 12.56
CA ALA A 13 -6.24 49.07 11.26
C ALA A 13 -6.55 47.62 10.88
N VAL A 14 -7.47 47.43 9.94
CA VAL A 14 -7.67 46.13 9.29
C VAL A 14 -6.53 45.96 8.30
N ALA A 15 -5.45 45.32 8.73
CA ALA A 15 -4.47 44.75 7.81
C ALA A 15 -5.14 43.55 7.13
N ALA A 16 -5.71 43.77 5.94
CA ALA A 16 -6.12 42.69 5.08
C ALA A 16 -4.86 41.95 4.62
N VAL A 17 -4.49 40.88 5.32
CA VAL A 17 -3.53 39.91 4.82
C VAL A 17 -4.25 39.13 3.73
N THR A 18 -4.18 39.61 2.49
CA THR A 18 -4.48 38.80 1.32
C THR A 18 -3.37 37.76 1.20
N SER A 19 -3.48 36.68 1.95
CA SER A 19 -2.77 35.44 1.64
C SER A 19 -3.34 34.96 0.31
N ILE A 20 -2.65 35.30 -0.78
CA ILE A 20 -2.79 34.55 -2.02
C ILE A 20 -2.22 33.18 -1.69
N ALA A 21 -3.07 32.29 -1.20
CA ALA A 21 -2.80 30.87 -1.23
C ALA A 21 -2.84 30.48 -2.71
N THR A 22 -1.74 30.71 -3.42
CA THR A 22 -1.40 29.85 -4.55
C THR A 22 -1.11 28.47 -3.95
N LEU A 23 -2.18 27.78 -3.57
CA LEU A 23 -2.23 26.34 -3.61
C LEU A 23 -2.01 26.02 -5.08
N ALA A 24 -0.74 25.89 -5.46
CA ALA A 24 -0.41 25.05 -6.57
C ALA A 24 -1.13 23.73 -6.25
N ASN A 25 -2.21 23.46 -6.97
CA ASN A 25 -2.57 22.09 -7.28
C ASN A 25 -1.35 21.53 -7.98
N ILE A 26 -0.35 21.11 -7.20
CA ILE A 26 0.66 20.19 -7.65
C ILE A 26 -0.19 18.98 -7.96
N SER A 27 -0.56 18.84 -9.24
CA SER A 27 -1.11 17.62 -9.78
C SER A 27 -0.26 16.52 -9.18
N SER A 28 -0.87 15.70 -8.33
CA SER A 28 -0.27 14.46 -7.90
C SER A 28 0.31 13.83 -9.15
N ALA A 29 1.61 13.50 -9.08
CA ALA A 29 2.22 12.71 -10.14
C ALA A 29 1.28 11.51 -10.34
N ASP A 30 0.78 11.33 -11.57
CA ASP A 30 -0.33 10.47 -11.97
C ASP A 30 -0.04 8.99 -11.67
N ALA A 31 0.02 8.65 -10.39
CA ALA A 31 0.60 7.42 -9.89
C ALA A 31 -0.15 6.93 -8.65
N ALA A 32 -0.94 5.89 -8.84
CA ALA A 32 -1.62 5.20 -7.76
C ALA A 32 -0.58 4.52 -6.87
N SER A 33 -0.72 4.72 -5.56
CA SER A 33 0.17 4.16 -4.54
C SER A 33 -0.63 3.27 -3.60
N TYR A 34 -0.05 2.11 -3.28
CA TYR A 34 -0.66 1.11 -2.42
C TYR A 34 0.31 0.69 -1.33
N ARG A 35 -0.21 0.43 -0.15
CA ARG A 35 0.49 -0.25 0.94
C ARG A 35 0.21 -1.75 0.82
N LEU A 36 1.25 -2.55 1.04
CA LEU A 36 1.17 -3.99 1.11
C LEU A 36 1.26 -4.43 2.57
N ASP A 37 0.43 -5.39 2.96
CA ASP A 37 0.46 -6.00 4.28
C ASP A 37 0.23 -7.52 4.15
N TRP A 38 1.04 -8.31 4.83
CA TRP A 38 0.87 -9.77 4.97
C TRP A 38 1.18 -10.21 6.40
N THR A 39 0.48 -11.25 6.84
CA THR A 39 0.74 -11.93 8.12
C THR A 39 0.55 -13.43 7.90
N GLY A 40 1.59 -14.20 8.19
CA GLY A 40 1.55 -15.65 8.12
C GLY A 40 0.91 -16.29 9.35
N SER A 41 0.72 -17.60 9.28
CA SER A 41 0.10 -18.39 10.36
C SER A 41 0.92 -18.46 11.64
N GLN A 42 2.24 -18.30 11.55
CA GLN A 42 3.20 -18.36 12.66
C GLN A 42 3.60 -16.96 13.17
N GLY A 43 2.96 -15.90 12.66
CA GLY A 43 3.16 -14.54 13.12
C GLY A 43 4.28 -13.78 12.40
N TYR A 44 4.93 -14.37 11.40
CA TYR A 44 5.80 -13.59 10.51
C TYR A 44 4.94 -12.59 9.74
N SER A 45 5.53 -11.46 9.37
CA SER A 45 4.78 -10.40 8.70
C SER A 45 5.58 -9.72 7.61
N ALA A 46 4.87 -9.05 6.70
CA ALA A 46 5.49 -8.20 5.69
C ALA A 46 4.72 -6.88 5.57
N GLN A 47 5.47 -5.80 5.38
CA GLN A 47 4.93 -4.46 5.12
C GLN A 47 5.67 -3.85 3.95
N GLY A 48 4.92 -3.27 3.01
CA GLY A 48 5.49 -2.75 1.79
C GLY A 48 4.68 -1.64 1.16
N ARG A 49 5.15 -1.21 -0.01
CA ARG A 49 4.45 -0.28 -0.88
C ARG A 49 4.81 -0.55 -2.33
N PHE A 50 3.89 -0.27 -3.22
CA PHE A 50 4.19 -0.18 -4.64
C PHE A 50 3.42 0.97 -5.27
N ASN A 51 3.87 1.40 -6.43
CA ASN A 51 3.14 2.34 -7.25
C ASN A 51 3.34 2.07 -8.74
N TYR A 52 2.37 2.53 -9.52
CA TYR A 52 2.32 2.41 -10.97
C TYR A 52 1.67 3.67 -11.54
N ASP A 53 1.75 3.85 -12.85
CA ASP A 53 1.14 4.96 -13.56
C ASP A 53 -0.37 4.75 -13.75
N ASN A 54 -1.20 5.77 -13.49
CA ASN A 54 -2.66 5.67 -13.55
C ASN A 54 -3.19 5.30 -14.95
N ILE A 55 -2.39 5.43 -16.01
CA ILE A 55 -2.76 4.95 -17.35
C ILE A 55 -3.10 3.46 -17.38
N PHE A 56 -2.64 2.66 -16.40
CA PHE A 56 -2.92 1.24 -16.29
C PHE A 56 -4.15 0.91 -15.42
N GLN A 57 -4.91 1.92 -14.99
CA GLN A 57 -6.14 1.69 -14.25
C GLN A 57 -7.15 0.91 -15.10
N GLY A 58 -7.78 -0.11 -14.51
CA GLY A 58 -8.73 -0.99 -15.20
C GLY A 58 -8.10 -2.25 -15.81
N SER A 59 -6.80 -2.49 -15.62
CA SER A 59 -6.12 -3.73 -16.02
C SER A 59 -5.49 -4.46 -14.84
N VAL A 60 -4.98 -5.68 -15.10
CA VAL A 60 -3.97 -6.30 -14.24
C VAL A 60 -2.63 -5.68 -14.60
N ILE A 61 -1.92 -5.15 -13.60
CA ILE A 61 -0.55 -4.68 -13.78
C ILE A 61 0.44 -5.77 -13.42
N THR A 62 1.53 -5.84 -14.17
CA THR A 62 2.66 -6.71 -13.91
C THR A 62 3.85 -5.91 -13.38
N ARG A 63 4.90 -6.63 -12.96
CA ARG A 63 6.19 -6.05 -12.55
C ARG A 63 6.68 -4.94 -13.48
N ASP A 64 6.61 -5.13 -14.79
CA ASP A 64 7.18 -4.20 -15.77
C ASP A 64 6.45 -2.85 -15.84
N GLN A 65 5.24 -2.78 -15.27
CA GLN A 65 4.40 -1.59 -15.19
C GLN A 65 4.51 -0.88 -13.83
N LEU A 66 5.26 -1.45 -12.89
CA LEU A 66 5.58 -0.78 -11.63
C LEU A 66 6.54 0.38 -11.88
N ARG A 67 6.50 1.38 -11.01
CA ARG A 67 7.53 2.42 -10.90
C ARG A 67 8.45 2.14 -9.71
N ARG A 68 7.87 1.75 -8.58
CA ARG A 68 8.58 1.30 -7.37
C ARG A 68 7.86 0.14 -6.71
N PHE A 69 8.65 -0.72 -6.09
CA PHE A 69 8.18 -1.79 -5.21
C PHE A 69 9.16 -1.92 -4.05
N ASP A 70 8.67 -1.78 -2.83
CA ASP A 70 9.44 -1.98 -1.62
C ASP A 70 8.66 -2.87 -0.67
N ILE A 71 9.30 -3.87 -0.07
CA ILE A 71 8.68 -4.70 0.97
C ILE A 71 9.73 -5.17 1.96
N SER A 72 9.35 -5.19 3.23
CA SER A 72 10.17 -5.62 4.36
C SER A 72 9.45 -6.75 5.08
N PHE A 73 10.22 -7.75 5.49
CA PHE A 73 9.75 -8.92 6.22
C PHE A 73 10.25 -8.92 7.65
N PHE A 74 9.42 -9.38 8.57
CA PHE A 74 9.70 -9.35 10.00
C PHE A 74 9.40 -10.71 10.64
N ASP A 75 10.18 -11.06 11.65
CA ASP A 75 9.91 -12.19 12.53
C ASP A 75 8.70 -11.91 13.44
N PRO A 76 8.20 -12.90 14.20
CA PRO A 76 7.06 -12.71 15.10
C PRO A 76 7.32 -11.73 16.26
N GLN A 77 8.58 -11.39 16.54
CA GLN A 77 8.96 -10.38 17.54
C GLN A 77 9.04 -8.97 16.95
N GLY A 78 8.84 -8.81 15.63
CA GLY A 78 8.93 -7.55 14.91
C GLY A 78 10.36 -7.18 14.48
N THR A 79 11.32 -8.10 14.57
CA THR A 79 12.68 -7.90 14.07
C THR A 79 12.68 -7.97 12.55
N LEU A 80 13.34 -7.01 11.90
CA LEU A 80 13.52 -7.03 10.44
C LEU A 80 14.39 -8.22 10.02
N LEU A 81 13.88 -9.05 9.11
CA LEU A 81 14.59 -10.16 8.47
C LEU A 81 15.29 -9.71 7.19
N GLN A 82 14.51 -9.19 6.23
CA GLN A 82 15.01 -8.77 4.92
C GLN A 82 14.14 -7.67 4.34
N SER A 83 14.73 -6.85 3.45
CA SER A 83 13.98 -5.88 2.64
C SER A 83 14.36 -5.98 1.18
N PHE A 84 13.37 -5.89 0.31
CA PHE A 84 13.53 -5.78 -1.13
C PHE A 84 13.10 -4.38 -1.56
N LYS A 85 13.93 -3.73 -2.38
CA LYS A 85 13.69 -2.37 -2.87
C LYS A 85 14.03 -2.32 -4.35
N TYR A 86 13.01 -2.12 -5.18
CA TYR A 86 13.14 -2.09 -6.63
C TYR A 86 12.64 -0.76 -7.17
N SER A 87 13.42 -0.22 -8.11
CA SER A 87 13.02 0.88 -8.99
C SER A 87 12.95 0.34 -10.40
N PHE A 88 11.89 0.69 -11.13
CA PHE A 88 11.61 0.14 -12.45
C PHE A 88 11.76 1.18 -13.57
N PRO A 89 12.09 0.77 -14.80
CA PRO A 89 12.29 -0.62 -15.24
C PRO A 89 13.55 -1.27 -14.65
N ASN A 90 13.46 -2.55 -14.28
CA ASN A 90 14.56 -3.32 -13.70
C ASN A 90 14.72 -4.66 -14.42
N PRO A 91 15.54 -4.73 -15.49
CA PRO A 91 15.68 -5.94 -16.29
C PRO A 91 16.38 -7.09 -15.56
N ASN A 92 17.07 -6.81 -14.45
CA ASN A 92 17.76 -7.82 -13.64
C ASN A 92 16.86 -8.41 -12.55
N SER A 93 15.67 -7.85 -12.37
CA SER A 93 14.67 -8.42 -11.47
C SER A 93 13.99 -9.59 -12.18
N THR A 94 13.75 -10.69 -11.46
CA THR A 94 13.07 -11.88 -11.98
C THR A 94 11.74 -12.16 -11.30
N PHE A 95 11.37 -11.37 -10.28
CA PHE A 95 10.19 -11.67 -9.47
C PHE A 95 8.87 -11.37 -10.22
N ASN A 96 7.87 -12.20 -9.98
CA ASN A 96 6.54 -12.12 -10.54
C ASN A 96 5.60 -11.37 -9.59
N PHE A 97 4.89 -10.39 -10.13
CA PHE A 97 3.91 -9.61 -9.39
C PHE A 97 2.77 -9.25 -10.32
N ASN A 98 1.55 -9.51 -9.85
CA ASN A 98 0.32 -9.27 -10.60
C ASN A 98 -0.70 -8.62 -9.67
N PHE A 99 -1.13 -7.41 -10.00
CA PHE A 99 -2.10 -6.65 -9.20
C PHE A 99 -3.29 -6.26 -10.06
N ASP A 100 -4.49 -6.70 -9.67
CA ASP A 100 -5.73 -6.33 -10.33
C ASP A 100 -6.21 -4.98 -9.81
N THR A 101 -6.14 -3.96 -10.68
CA THR A 101 -6.51 -2.59 -10.34
C THR A 101 -8.02 -2.38 -10.23
N VAL A 102 -8.84 -3.31 -10.75
CA VAL A 102 -10.31 -3.26 -10.67
C VAL A 102 -10.76 -3.72 -9.29
N THR A 103 -10.22 -4.84 -8.81
CA THR A 103 -10.56 -5.40 -7.50
C THR A 103 -9.69 -4.84 -6.37
N GLY A 104 -8.53 -4.26 -6.70
CA GLY A 104 -7.57 -3.77 -5.72
C GLY A 104 -6.83 -4.89 -5.01
N THR A 105 -6.58 -6.02 -5.69
CA THR A 105 -6.01 -7.22 -5.07
C THR A 105 -4.72 -7.68 -5.73
N VAL A 106 -3.76 -8.16 -4.92
CA VAL A 106 -2.60 -8.89 -5.45
C VAL A 106 -3.05 -10.30 -5.80
N LEU A 107 -2.82 -10.74 -7.03
CA LEU A 107 -3.21 -12.06 -7.51
C LEU A 107 -2.28 -13.12 -6.92
N GLN A 108 -2.86 -14.11 -6.24
CA GLN A 108 -2.13 -15.10 -5.44
C GLN A 108 -2.75 -16.51 -5.56
N THR A 109 -3.51 -16.74 -6.63
CA THR A 109 -4.27 -17.98 -6.85
C THR A 109 -3.50 -19.00 -7.69
N GLY A 110 -2.42 -18.61 -8.36
CA GLY A 110 -1.56 -19.51 -9.12
C GLY A 110 -0.20 -19.73 -8.49
N SER A 111 0.56 -20.68 -9.04
CA SER A 111 1.96 -20.89 -8.66
C SER A 111 2.83 -19.68 -9.01
N PHE A 112 3.94 -19.56 -8.30
CA PHE A 112 4.88 -18.44 -8.30
C PHE A 112 5.21 -17.85 -9.69
N ASP A 113 5.30 -18.68 -10.73
CA ASP A 113 5.69 -18.34 -12.11
C ASP A 113 4.51 -18.11 -13.07
N THR A 114 3.27 -18.17 -12.57
CA THR A 114 2.05 -18.04 -13.38
C THR A 114 1.46 -16.63 -13.32
N PRO A 115 0.66 -16.17 -14.30
CA PRO A 115 0.09 -14.82 -14.33
C PRO A 115 -0.81 -14.44 -13.14
N ASN A 116 -1.25 -15.42 -12.36
CA ASN A 116 -2.07 -15.23 -11.16
C ASN A 116 -1.35 -15.66 -9.88
N GLY A 117 -0.03 -15.88 -9.95
CA GLY A 117 0.84 -16.10 -8.80
C GLY A 117 1.73 -14.91 -8.47
N PHE A 118 2.61 -15.13 -7.50
CA PHE A 118 3.53 -14.16 -6.98
C PHE A 118 4.83 -14.85 -6.54
N ASP A 119 5.97 -14.21 -6.80
CA ASP A 119 7.23 -14.52 -6.12
C ASP A 119 8.04 -13.29 -5.81
N LEU A 120 8.97 -13.47 -4.88
CA LEU A 120 9.96 -12.49 -4.49
C LEU A 120 11.15 -13.18 -3.85
N GLY A 121 12.36 -12.75 -4.25
CA GLY A 121 13.61 -13.27 -3.69
C GLY A 121 13.96 -14.67 -4.15
N ILE A 122 13.17 -15.29 -5.04
CA ILE A 122 13.50 -16.60 -5.57
C ILE A 122 14.44 -16.49 -6.77
N ASP A 123 15.53 -17.24 -6.69
CA ASP A 123 16.28 -17.69 -7.85
C ASP A 123 16.50 -19.20 -7.74
N PHE A 124 15.62 -19.97 -8.38
CA PHE A 124 15.66 -21.44 -8.36
C PHE A 124 16.90 -22.03 -9.06
N ASN A 125 17.65 -21.21 -9.82
CA ASN A 125 18.84 -21.64 -10.56
C ASN A 125 20.14 -21.29 -9.84
N THR A 126 20.08 -20.62 -8.68
CA THR A 126 21.28 -20.28 -7.92
C THR A 126 21.26 -20.89 -6.52
N THR A 127 22.44 -21.23 -6.01
CA THR A 127 22.64 -21.63 -4.60
C THR A 127 22.65 -20.42 -3.67
N SER A 128 22.03 -19.31 -4.06
CA SER A 128 22.02 -18.08 -3.26
C SER A 128 21.07 -18.26 -2.08
N ALA A 129 21.60 -18.23 -0.87
CA ALA A 129 20.80 -18.19 0.35
C ALA A 129 20.08 -16.84 0.47
N GLY A 130 18.87 -16.86 1.01
CA GLY A 130 18.12 -15.66 1.36
C GLY A 130 16.61 -15.88 1.40
N LEU A 131 15.92 -14.85 1.88
CA LEU A 131 14.48 -14.90 2.08
C LEU A 131 13.73 -15.01 0.75
N SER A 132 12.87 -16.01 0.64
CA SER A 132 11.98 -16.25 -0.49
C SER A 132 10.52 -16.15 -0.04
N PHE A 133 9.70 -15.46 -0.82
CA PHE A 133 8.28 -15.27 -0.55
C PHE A 133 7.46 -15.53 -1.80
N TYR A 134 6.59 -16.55 -1.79
CA TYR A 134 5.99 -17.03 -3.04
C TYR A 134 4.70 -17.81 -2.86
N THR A 135 3.87 -17.82 -3.91
CA THR A 135 2.69 -18.69 -3.99
C THR A 135 3.06 -20.02 -4.60
N TYR A 136 2.52 -21.11 -4.05
CA TYR A 136 2.73 -22.43 -4.63
C TYR A 136 1.45 -23.24 -4.62
N GLN A 137 1.14 -23.80 -5.78
CA GLN A 137 0.08 -24.77 -5.98
C GLN A 137 0.72 -26.02 -6.62
N GLY A 138 1.04 -27.01 -5.79
CA GLY A 138 1.60 -28.27 -6.27
C GLY A 138 0.64 -28.99 -7.23
N ALA A 139 1.18 -29.77 -8.18
CA ALA A 139 0.37 -30.46 -9.18
C ALA A 139 -0.69 -31.40 -8.56
N ASP A 140 -0.36 -32.06 -7.45
CA ASP A 140 -1.31 -32.90 -6.72
C ASP A 140 -2.35 -32.05 -5.97
N LEU A 141 -1.96 -30.87 -5.47
CA LEU A 141 -2.85 -29.96 -4.77
C LEU A 141 -3.84 -29.30 -5.73
N SER A 142 -3.40 -28.95 -6.95
CA SER A 142 -4.26 -28.40 -7.99
C SER A 142 -5.24 -29.45 -8.53
N ALA A 143 -4.80 -30.70 -8.71
CA ALA A 143 -5.66 -31.82 -9.10
C ALA A 143 -6.76 -32.13 -8.06
N LEU A 144 -6.49 -31.83 -6.77
CA LEU A 144 -7.44 -31.98 -5.67
C LEU A 144 -8.29 -30.72 -5.41
N GLY A 145 -8.13 -29.65 -6.21
CA GLY A 145 -8.85 -28.39 -6.04
C GLY A 145 -8.51 -27.65 -4.74
N LEU A 146 -7.35 -27.93 -4.15
CA LEU A 146 -6.91 -27.29 -2.91
C LEU A 146 -6.39 -25.87 -3.16
N PRO A 147 -6.56 -24.96 -2.19
CA PRO A 147 -6.20 -23.57 -2.36
C PRO A 147 -4.68 -23.37 -2.46
N THR A 148 -4.30 -22.41 -3.29
CA THR A 148 -2.92 -21.93 -3.37
C THR A 148 -2.51 -21.31 -2.03
N THR A 149 -1.29 -21.63 -1.60
CA THR A 149 -0.75 -21.16 -0.32
C THR A 149 0.48 -20.30 -0.56
N ILE A 150 0.63 -19.25 0.25
CA ILE A 150 1.82 -18.42 0.27
C ILE A 150 2.83 -19.03 1.24
N PHE A 151 4.10 -18.98 0.89
CA PHE A 151 5.20 -19.48 1.69
C PHE A 151 6.24 -18.39 1.92
N LEU A 152 6.77 -18.35 3.14
CA LEU A 152 7.98 -17.62 3.53
C LEU A 152 9.06 -18.63 3.93
N LYS A 153 10.24 -18.51 3.32
CA LYS A 153 11.38 -19.44 3.48
C LYS A 153 12.70 -18.67 3.51
N ASP A 154 13.74 -19.20 4.15
CA ASP A 154 15.09 -18.57 4.23
C ASP A 154 16.23 -19.51 3.77
N ASP A 155 15.90 -20.68 3.21
CA ASP A 155 16.85 -21.80 3.10
C ASP A 155 17.33 -22.05 1.67
N LEU A 156 18.50 -22.71 1.58
CA LEU A 156 19.14 -23.19 0.35
C LEU A 156 18.33 -24.32 -0.32
N SER A 157 17.99 -24.11 -1.59
CA SER A 157 17.39 -25.01 -2.58
C SER A 157 15.99 -25.61 -2.30
N PRO A 158 15.12 -25.78 -3.32
CA PRO A 158 13.77 -26.33 -3.17
C PRO A 158 13.72 -27.75 -2.61
N GLU A 159 14.74 -28.58 -2.90
CA GLU A 159 14.73 -30.03 -2.63
C GLU A 159 14.79 -30.38 -1.13
N VAL A 160 15.30 -29.47 -0.29
CA VAL A 160 15.40 -29.68 1.17
C VAL A 160 14.02 -29.61 1.85
N CYS A 161 13.10 -28.83 1.29
CA CYS A 161 11.80 -28.54 1.91
C CYS A 161 10.72 -29.61 1.63
N ASP A 162 10.94 -30.50 0.66
CA ASP A 162 10.06 -31.65 0.44
C ASP A 162 10.32 -32.76 1.48
N THR A 163 11.51 -32.77 2.10
CA THR A 163 11.92 -33.78 3.08
C THR A 163 11.72 -33.31 4.53
N PHE A 164 11.79 -32.00 4.81
CA PHE A 164 11.71 -31.45 6.16
C PHE A 164 10.61 -30.38 6.30
N PRO A 165 9.53 -30.63 7.07
CA PRO A 165 8.44 -29.65 7.27
C PRO A 165 8.89 -28.36 7.98
N ASN A 166 10.07 -28.36 8.61
CA ASN A 166 10.63 -27.23 9.36
C ASN A 166 11.55 -26.31 8.51
N CYS A 167 11.65 -26.56 7.20
CA CYS A 167 12.42 -25.75 6.23
C CYS A 167 11.67 -24.46 5.80
N ARG A 168 10.60 -24.09 6.52
CA ARG A 168 9.73 -22.95 6.21
C ARG A 168 9.64 -22.07 7.44
N LEU A 169 9.75 -20.76 7.24
CA LEU A 169 9.53 -19.79 8.33
C LEU A 169 8.04 -19.66 8.63
N ASP A 170 7.23 -19.49 7.58
CA ASP A 170 5.78 -19.34 7.71
C ASP A 170 5.05 -19.73 6.42
N ASN A 171 3.74 -19.90 6.51
CA ASN A 171 2.85 -20.12 5.40
C ASN A 171 1.47 -19.48 5.61
N GLY A 172 0.67 -19.50 4.55
CA GLY A 172 -0.70 -19.01 4.57
C GLY A 172 -0.78 -17.49 4.58
N GLY A 173 -1.88 -16.98 5.14
CA GLY A 173 -2.23 -15.58 5.02
C GLY A 173 -2.58 -15.17 3.59
N GLN A 174 -2.77 -13.86 3.39
CA GLN A 174 -2.98 -13.24 2.09
C GLN A 174 -2.20 -11.94 2.05
N LEU A 175 -1.42 -11.71 1.00
CA LEU A 175 -0.82 -10.40 0.75
C LEU A 175 -1.92 -9.45 0.29
N THR A 176 -2.21 -8.46 1.12
CA THR A 176 -3.27 -7.48 0.86
C THR A 176 -2.68 -6.17 0.39
N ALA A 177 -3.47 -5.42 -0.39
CA ALA A 177 -3.12 -4.09 -0.83
C ALA A 177 -4.18 -3.09 -0.36
N SER A 178 -3.75 -1.95 0.16
CA SER A 178 -4.62 -0.84 0.55
C SER A 178 -4.18 0.46 -0.11
N VAL A 179 -5.14 1.23 -0.64
CA VAL A 179 -4.86 2.50 -1.31
C VAL A 179 -4.23 3.49 -0.32
N ILE A 180 -3.16 4.16 -0.75
CA ILE A 180 -2.57 5.29 -0.04
C ILE A 180 -3.19 6.57 -0.62
N PRO A 181 -4.02 7.33 0.13
CA PRO A 181 -4.68 8.52 -0.39
C PRO A 181 -3.67 9.58 -0.78
N GLU A 182 -3.88 10.21 -1.94
CA GLU A 182 -3.10 11.37 -2.33
C GLU A 182 -3.36 12.54 -1.38
N PRO A 183 -2.34 13.35 -1.04
CA PRO A 183 -2.49 14.49 -0.12
C PRO A 183 -3.64 15.44 -0.48
N GLY A 184 -3.97 15.59 -1.77
CA GLY A 184 -5.05 16.46 -2.24
C GLY A 184 -6.47 16.00 -1.83
N VAL A 185 -6.71 14.69 -1.69
CA VAL A 185 -8.04 14.13 -1.35
C VAL A 185 -8.37 14.38 0.13
N ILE A 186 -7.36 14.40 1.00
CA ILE A 186 -7.52 14.58 2.44
C ILE A 186 -8.05 15.99 2.77
N PHE A 187 -7.63 17.02 2.01
CA PHE A 187 -8.09 18.40 2.23
C PHE A 187 -9.49 18.69 1.70
N GLY A 188 -9.95 17.97 0.66
CA GLY A 188 -11.32 18.10 0.14
C GLY A 188 -12.39 17.70 1.15
N LEU A 189 -12.14 16.66 1.94
CA LEU A 189 -13.06 16.17 2.98
C LEU A 189 -13.20 17.14 4.16
N LEU A 190 -12.14 17.86 4.53
CA LEU A 190 -12.18 18.84 5.62
C LEU A 190 -12.95 20.12 5.24
N ALA A 191 -12.96 20.50 3.97
CA ALA A 191 -13.65 21.71 3.50
C ALA A 191 -15.19 21.58 3.61
N VAL A 192 -15.76 20.40 3.37
CA VAL A 192 -17.21 20.17 3.40
C VAL A 192 -17.80 20.25 4.81
N GLY A 193 -17.02 19.95 5.85
CA GLY A 193 -17.47 19.99 7.25
C GLY A 193 -17.71 21.38 7.84
N SER A 194 -17.26 22.46 7.17
CA SER A 194 -17.31 23.82 7.71
C SER A 194 -18.52 24.65 7.28
N LEU A 195 -19.32 24.19 6.31
CA LEU A 195 -20.49 24.91 5.79
C LEU A 195 -21.79 24.73 6.60
N ALA A 196 -21.82 23.85 7.62
CA ALA A 196 -23.05 23.53 8.34
C ALA A 196 -23.42 24.47 9.53
N ARG A 197 -22.62 25.51 9.84
CA ARG A 197 -22.82 26.31 11.07
C ARG A 197 -23.26 27.77 10.91
N VAL A 198 -23.66 28.22 9.71
CA VAL A 198 -24.15 29.61 9.51
C VAL A 198 -25.59 29.64 9.00
N LEU A 199 -26.52 29.11 9.79
CA LEU A 199 -27.95 29.46 9.69
C LEU A 199 -28.48 29.72 11.11
N LYS A 200 -28.19 30.91 11.64
CA LYS A 200 -28.82 31.42 12.86
C LYS A 200 -30.29 31.74 12.57
N LYS A 201 -31.19 30.97 13.17
CA LYS A 201 -32.63 31.23 13.31
C LYS A 201 -32.86 32.62 13.92
N LYS A 202 -33.69 33.46 13.28
CA LYS A 202 -34.29 34.65 13.90
C LYS A 202 -35.42 34.20 14.85
N PRO A 203 -35.53 34.74 16.07
CA PRO A 203 -36.71 34.49 16.91
C PRO A 203 -37.90 35.33 16.45
N ALA A 204 -39.10 34.76 16.61
CA ALA A 204 -40.40 35.38 16.35
C ALA A 204 -40.65 36.55 17.33
N SER A 205 -41.37 37.57 16.87
CA SER A 205 -41.87 38.68 17.70
C SER A 205 -43.37 38.49 17.95
N VAL A 206 -43.80 38.94 19.13
CA VAL A 206 -45.15 38.86 19.73
C VAL A 206 -46.18 39.63 18.93
#